data_AF-A0A1V5S3U4-F1
#
_entry.id   AF-A0A1V5S3U4-F1
#
_cell.length_a   1.000
_cell.length_b   1.000
_cell.length_c   1.000
_cell.angle_alpha   90.00
_cell.angle_beta   90.00
_cell.angle_gamma   90.00
#
_symmetry.space_group_name_H-M   'P 1'
#
loop_
_entity.id
_entity.type
_entity.pdbx_description
1 polymer ?
#
loop_
_entity_poly.entity_id
_entity_poly.type
_entity_poly.pdbx_seq_one_letter_code
_entity_poly.pdbx_strand_id
1 'polypeptide(L)' 'MCGSGFITVTPGIRFADGEVDDQVRIMTPEKAKKAGSDYIVVGRPITAAKDPVAAYERCVKEFLGK' A
#
# COMPACT_ATOMS: atom_id res chain seq x y z
N MET A 1 26.78 -1.53 -0.81
CA MET A 1 25.81 -0.65 -0.12
C MET A 1 25.00 0.05 -1.20
N CYS A 2 23.67 -0.07 -1.21
CA CYS A 2 22.84 0.68 -2.15
C CYS A 2 22.91 2.17 -1.79
N GLY A 3 23.26 3.02 -2.75
CA GLY A 3 23.45 4.46 -2.54
C GLY A 3 22.16 5.20 -2.18
N SER A 4 22.30 6.45 -1.75
CA SER A 4 21.26 7.34 -1.19
C SER A 4 20.07 7.66 -2.12
N GLY A 5 19.99 7.07 -3.30
CA GLY A 5 18.88 7.19 -4.26
C GLY A 5 18.18 5.85 -4.53
N PHE A 6 18.31 4.87 -3.64
CA PHE A 6 17.69 3.56 -3.82
C PHE A 6 16.19 3.63 -3.50
N ILE A 7 15.39 3.84 -4.54
CA ILE A 7 13.95 3.88 -4.45
C ILE A 7 13.42 2.49 -4.11
N THR A 8 12.72 2.40 -2.98
CA THR A 8 12.09 1.16 -2.53
C THR A 8 10.61 1.15 -2.88
N VAL A 9 10.26 0.31 -3.86
CA VAL A 9 8.87 0.13 -4.29
C VAL A 9 8.32 -1.14 -3.64
N THR A 10 7.23 -0.99 -2.89
CA THR A 10 6.56 -2.14 -2.25
C THR A 10 5.27 -2.49 -2.97
N PRO A 11 5.27 -3.55 -3.81
CA PRO A 11 4.06 -4.02 -4.46
C PRO A 11 3.20 -4.86 -3.51
N GLY A 12 1.90 -4.96 -3.83
CA GLY A 12 0.98 -5.84 -3.13
C GLY A 12 0.38 -5.24 -1.86
N ILE A 13 0.23 -3.92 -1.82
CA ILE A 13 -0.48 -3.27 -0.71
C ILE A 13 -1.96 -3.65 -0.73
N ARG A 14 -2.50 -4.03 0.42
CA ARG A 14 -3.94 -4.20 0.63
C ARG A 14 -4.39 -3.46 1.90
N PHE A 15 -5.65 -3.03 1.90
CA PHE A 15 -6.29 -2.49 3.10
C PHE A 15 -6.52 -3.59 4.14
N ALA A 16 -6.54 -3.18 5.42
CA ALA A 16 -6.72 -4.10 6.55
C ALA A 16 -8.08 -4.84 6.55
N ASP A 17 -9.06 -4.31 5.81
CA ASP A 17 -10.43 -4.81 5.64
C ASP A 17 -10.64 -5.57 4.32
N GLY A 18 -9.59 -5.78 3.52
CA GLY A 18 -9.68 -6.63 2.34
C GLY A 18 -9.63 -8.12 2.68
N GLU A 19 -10.45 -8.92 1.98
CA GLU A 19 -10.49 -10.39 2.08
C GLU A 19 -9.07 -11.00 2.18
N VAL A 20 -8.83 -11.69 3.30
CA VAL A 20 -7.57 -12.29 3.77
C VAL A 20 -7.38 -13.68 3.15
N ASP A 21 -7.95 -13.95 1.98
CA ASP A 21 -8.18 -15.35 1.60
C ASP A 21 -6.92 -16.07 1.07
N ASP A 22 -5.90 -15.37 0.52
CA ASP A 22 -4.86 -16.10 -0.24
C ASP A 22 -3.45 -15.51 -0.32
N GLN A 23 -3.04 -14.56 0.55
CA GLN A 23 -1.65 -14.07 0.50
C GLN A 23 -0.94 -14.02 1.85
N VAL A 24 0.14 -14.81 1.94
CA VAL A 24 1.05 -15.01 3.08
C VAL A 24 1.82 -13.72 3.49
N ARG A 25 1.76 -12.64 2.70
CA ARG A 25 2.43 -11.36 3.02
C ARG A 25 1.56 -10.15 2.65
N ILE A 26 0.55 -9.86 3.47
CA ILE A 26 -0.21 -8.60 3.37
C ILE A 26 0.62 -7.47 3.98
N MET A 27 1.05 -6.53 3.14
CA MET A 27 1.67 -5.29 3.57
C MET A 27 0.61 -4.17 3.53
N THR A 28 0.30 -3.58 4.68
CA THR A 28 -0.61 -2.43 4.74
C THR A 28 0.13 -1.15 4.36
N PRO A 29 -0.58 -0.08 3.92
CA PRO A 29 0.05 1.19 3.60
C PRO A 29 0.88 1.73 4.78
N GLU A 30 0.37 1.61 6.01
CA GLU A 30 1.10 1.98 7.23
C GLU A 30 2.40 1.18 7.43
N LYS A 31 2.38 -0.12 7.17
CA LYS A 31 3.58 -0.97 7.30
C LYS A 31 4.61 -0.64 6.23
N ALA A 32 4.18 -0.33 5.01
CA ALA A 32 5.07 0.14 3.95
C ALA A 32 5.74 1.48 4.33
N LYS A 33 4.98 2.41 4.92
CA LYS A 33 5.56 3.65 5.46
C LYS A 33 6.60 3.36 6.54
N LYS A 34 6.29 2.48 7.49
CA LYS A 34 7.24 2.07 8.55
C LYS A 34 8.47 1.34 8.01
N ALA A 35 8.33 0.63 6.90
CA ALA A 35 9.43 -0.04 6.22
C ALA A 35 10.36 0.94 5.48
N GLY A 36 10.00 2.22 5.39
CA GLY A 36 10.76 3.22 4.65
C GLY A 36 10.55 3.15 3.14
N SER A 37 9.43 2.56 2.69
CA SER A 37 9.12 2.45 1.28
C SER A 37 8.85 3.82 0.67
N ASP A 38 9.60 4.20 -0.36
CA ASP A 38 9.42 5.45 -1.09
C ASP A 38 8.11 5.44 -1.90
N TYR A 39 7.75 4.29 -2.47
CA TYR A 39 6.53 4.12 -3.25
C TYR A 39 5.81 2.83 -2.92
N ILE A 40 4.49 2.87 -3.02
CA ILE A 40 3.61 1.71 -2.90
C ILE A 40 2.86 1.46 -4.19
N VAL A 41 2.68 0.19 -4.54
CA VAL A 41 1.83 -0.19 -5.68
C VAL A 41 0.56 -0.85 -5.14
N VAL A 42 -0.56 -0.15 -5.33
CA VAL A 42 -1.90 -0.57 -4.94
C VAL A 42 -2.70 -0.84 -6.22
N GLY A 43 -3.12 -2.09 -6.43
CA GLY A 43 -3.86 -2.49 -7.62
C GLY A 43 -5.31 -2.82 -7.32
N ARG A 44 -5.61 -4.12 -7.21
CA ARG A 44 -6.95 -4.68 -6.94
C ARG A 44 -7.74 -3.99 -5.81
N PRO A 45 -7.15 -3.55 -4.69
CA PRO A 45 -7.90 -2.88 -3.63
C PRO A 45 -8.52 -1.54 -4.07
N ILE A 46 -7.93 -0.86 -5.07
CA ILE A 46 -8.49 0.37 -5.65
C ILE A 46 -9.42 0.00 -6.81
N THR A 47 -8.96 -0.84 -7.75
CA THR A 47 -9.73 -1.12 -8.98
C THR A 47 -10.96 -1.99 -8.76
N ALA A 48 -11.00 -2.81 -7.70
CA ALA A 48 -12.16 -3.63 -7.34
C ALA A 48 -13.03 -2.99 -6.25
N ALA A 49 -12.68 -1.80 -5.75
CA ALA A 49 -13.52 -1.08 -4.80
C ALA A 49 -14.78 -0.54 -5.49
N LYS A 50 -15.88 -0.47 -4.73
CA LYS A 50 -17.12 0.21 -5.19
C LYS A 50 -16.86 1.68 -5.53
N ASP A 51 -15.97 2.31 -4.78
CA ASP A 51 -15.52 3.68 -5.01
C ASP A 51 -13.98 3.71 -5.05
N PRO A 52 -13.37 3.70 -6.25
CA PRO A 52 -11.92 3.70 -6.40
C PRO A 52 -11.28 5.01 -5.91
N VAL A 53 -12.02 6.14 -5.95
CA VAL A 53 -11.51 7.43 -5.47
C VAL A 53 -11.44 7.40 -3.95
N ALA A 54 -12.51 6.97 -3.28
CA ALA A 54 -12.52 6.84 -1.82
C ALA A 54 -11.47 5.81 -1.33
N ALA A 55 -11.28 4.71 -2.06
CA ALA A 55 -10.22 3.74 -1.76
C ALA A 55 -8.82 4.38 -1.91
N TYR A 56 -8.58 5.11 -2.99
CA TYR A 56 -7.31 5.83 -3.18
C TYR A 56 -7.06 6.85 -2.06
N GLU A 57 -8.04 7.69 -1.73
CA GLU A 57 -7.93 8.67 -0.64
C GLU A 57 -7.61 8.01 0.69
N ARG A 58 -8.25 6.87 0.99
CA ARG A 58 -7.93 6.08 2.18
C ARG A 58 -6.50 5.55 2.16
N CYS A 59 -6.03 5.05 1.01
CA CYS A 59 -4.65 4.58 0.86
C CYS A 59 -3.63 5.71 1.08
N VAL A 60 -3.91 6.88 0.52
CA VAL A 60 -3.09 8.09 0.70
C VAL A 60 -3.10 8.52 2.15
N LYS A 61 -4.26 8.49 2.82
CA LYS A 61 -4.40 8.81 4.24
C LYS A 61 -3.59 7.86 5.13
N GLU A 62 -3.70 6.55 4.91
CA GLU A 62 -2.95 5.54 5.66
C GLU A 62 -1.43 5.60 5.38
N PHE A 63 -1.02 5.87 4.13
CA PHE A 63 0.39 5.96 3.76
C PHE A 63 1.05 7.29 4.16
N LEU A 64 0.40 8.43 3.93
CA LEU A 64 0.94 9.75 4.24
C LEU A 64 0.63 10.19 5.68
N GLY A 65 -0.36 9.58 6.35
CA GLY A 65 -0.75 9.92 7.72
C GLY A 65 -1.37 11.31 7.86
N LYS A 66 -2.11 11.78 6.84
CA LYS A 66 -2.81 13.08 6.84
C LYS A 66 -4.31 12.92 7.09
#